data_AF-A0AAU1TMJ1-F1
#
_entry.id   AF-A0AAU1TMJ1-F1
#
_cell.length_a   1.000
_cell.length_b   1.000
_cell.length_c   1.000
_cell.angle_alpha   90.00
_cell.angle_beta   90.00
_cell.angle_gamma   90.00
#
_symmetry.space_group_name_H-M   'P 1'
#
loop_
_entity.id
_entity.type
_entity.pdbx_description
1 polymer ?
#
loop_
_entity_poly.entity_id
_entity_poly.type
_entity_poly.pdbx_seq_one_letter_code
_entity_poly.pdbx_strand_id
1 'polypeptide(L)'
;MSTSETSRFVRLRVELVLEIEDSAAITGAALQRIAEDDDMAGDERAHVEAAVNEDEAEALAYLVDPFDLVGEVPGADLVQASWSSEQVDYDPDSPDWDLDVDDDESGDALDADD
;
A
#
# COMPACT_ATOMS: atom_id res chain seq x y z
N MET A 1 39.20 -14.86 4.96
CA MET A 1 37.90 -14.55 4.32
C MET A 1 37.15 -13.64 5.27
N SER A 2 37.12 -12.34 5.00
CA SER A 2 36.39 -11.39 5.84
C SER A 2 36.00 -10.17 5.00
N THR A 3 34.79 -10.20 4.47
CA THR A 3 33.94 -9.04 4.29
C THR A 3 32.54 -9.61 4.14
N SER A 4 31.81 -9.66 5.25
CA SER A 4 30.36 -9.75 5.19
C SER A 4 29.92 -8.57 4.33
N GLU A 5 29.41 -8.86 3.14
CA GLU A 5 28.74 -7.86 2.31
C GLU A 5 27.68 -7.23 3.19
N THR A 6 27.90 -5.98 3.60
CA THR A 6 26.95 -5.28 4.47
C THR A 6 25.72 -5.03 3.61
N SER A 7 24.68 -5.83 3.82
CA SER A 7 23.38 -5.64 3.19
C SER A 7 22.96 -4.18 3.36
N ARG A 8 22.64 -3.53 2.25
CA ARG A 8 22.16 -2.14 2.22
C ARG A 8 20.65 -2.20 2.16
N PHE A 9 20.00 -1.67 3.19
CA PHE A 9 18.55 -1.61 3.26
C PHE A 9 18.10 -0.17 3.02
N VAL A 10 17.09 0.00 2.18
CA VAL A 10 16.44 1.28 1.91
C VAL A 10 14.96 1.10 2.25
N ARG A 11 14.43 1.99 3.10
CA ARG A 11 13.00 2.01 3.42
C ARG A 11 12.31 3.01 2.50
N LEU A 12 11.43 2.51 1.64
CA LEU A 12 10.52 3.33 0.83
C LEU A 12 9.18 3.43 1.56
N ARG A 13 8.62 4.63 1.68
CA ARG A 13 7.23 4.87 2.12
C ARG A 13 6.45 5.32 0.90
N VAL A 14 5.29 4.70 0.67
CA VAL A 14 4.42 5.00 -0.48
C VAL A 14 3.02 5.28 0.05
N GLU A 15 2.44 6.38 -0.39
CA GLU A 15 1.03 6.72 -0.20
C GLU A 15 0.45 6.98 -1.60
N LEU A 16 -0.70 6.39 -1.90
CA LEU A 16 -1.35 6.52 -3.20
C LEU A 16 -2.81 6.88 -3.00
N VAL A 17 -3.24 7.92 -3.70
CA VAL A 17 -4.65 8.32 -3.82
C VAL A 17 -5.01 8.21 -5.29
N LEU A 18 -6.08 7.48 -5.60
CA LEU A 18 -6.53 7.23 -6.96
C LEU A 18 -7.95 7.78 -7.14
N GLU A 19 -8.18 8.49 -8.24
CA GLU A 19 -9.53 8.77 -8.71
C GLU A 19 -10.06 7.53 -9.44
N ILE A 20 -11.21 7.03 -9.00
CA ILE A 20 -11.88 5.89 -9.62
C ILE A 20 -12.90 6.40 -10.64
N GLU A 21 -12.53 6.34 -11.92
CA GLU A 21 -13.42 6.79 -13.00
C GLU A 21 -14.56 5.80 -13.30
N ASP A 22 -14.34 4.50 -13.05
CA ASP A 22 -15.31 3.43 -13.29
C ASP A 22 -15.20 2.32 -12.23
N SER A 23 -15.95 2.49 -11.14
CA SER A 23 -16.02 1.52 -10.03
C SER A 23 -16.46 0.13 -10.49
N ALA A 24 -17.40 0.03 -11.44
CA ALA A 24 -17.90 -1.25 -11.91
C ALA A 24 -16.84 -2.04 -12.70
N ALA A 25 -15.98 -1.34 -13.45
CA ALA A 25 -14.85 -1.96 -14.13
C ALA A 25 -13.84 -2.55 -13.13
N ILE A 26 -13.57 -1.85 -12.02
CA ILE A 26 -12.67 -2.33 -10.97
C ILE A 26 -13.25 -3.56 -10.27
N THR A 27 -14.49 -3.50 -9.78
CA THR A 27 -15.16 -4.66 -9.17
C THR A 27 -15.21 -5.84 -10.13
N GLY A 28 -15.50 -5.61 -11.41
CA GLY A 28 -15.52 -6.66 -12.43
C GLY A 28 -14.14 -7.32 -12.63
N ALA A 29 -13.07 -6.54 -12.66
CA ALA A 29 -11.71 -7.06 -12.75
C ALA A 29 -11.31 -7.86 -11.50
N ALA A 30 -11.68 -7.39 -10.31
CA ALA A 30 -11.44 -8.10 -9.06
C ALA A 30 -12.15 -9.47 -9.06
N LEU A 31 -13.45 -9.50 -9.41
CA LEU A 31 -14.22 -10.74 -9.53
C LEU A 31 -13.64 -11.70 -10.58
N GLN A 32 -13.15 -11.18 -11.70
CA GLN A 32 -12.49 -12.01 -12.69
C GLN A 32 -11.25 -12.68 -12.11
N ARG A 33 -10.38 -11.91 -11.43
CA ARG A 33 -9.16 -12.44 -10.80
C ARG A 33 -9.48 -13.48 -9.72
N ILE A 34 -10.51 -13.24 -8.89
CA ILE A 34 -10.98 -14.19 -7.87
C ILE A 34 -11.46 -15.51 -8.51
N ALA A 35 -12.15 -15.42 -9.65
CA ALA A 35 -12.62 -16.60 -10.37
C ALA A 35 -11.48 -17.38 -11.04
N GLU A 36 -10.38 -16.72 -11.39
CA GLU A 36 -9.17 -17.31 -11.99
C GLU A 36 -8.22 -17.93 -10.95
N ASP A 37 -8.41 -17.66 -9.66
CA ASP A 37 -7.63 -18.24 -8.57
C ASP A 37 -8.13 -19.66 -8.22
N ASP A 38 -7.57 -20.68 -8.85
CA ASP A 38 -7.93 -22.10 -8.63
C ASP A 38 -7.54 -22.63 -7.23
N ASP A 39 -6.61 -21.98 -6.52
CA ASP A 39 -6.11 -22.41 -5.22
C ASP A 39 -7.01 -21.91 -4.07
N MET A 40 -7.89 -20.93 -4.32
CA MET A 40 -8.80 -20.36 -3.34
C MET A 40 -9.97 -21.29 -2.98
N ALA A 41 -10.18 -21.51 -1.67
CA ALA A 41 -11.26 -22.33 -1.15
C ALA A 41 -12.65 -21.70 -1.43
N GLY A 42 -13.70 -22.52 -1.53
CA GLY A 42 -15.04 -22.04 -1.89
C GLY A 42 -15.64 -21.02 -0.93
N ASP A 43 -15.56 -21.25 0.38
CA ASP A 43 -16.07 -20.33 1.40
C ASP A 43 -15.27 -19.02 1.45
N GLU A 44 -13.95 -19.11 1.26
CA GLU A 44 -13.05 -17.96 1.15
C GLU A 44 -13.38 -17.13 -0.09
N ARG A 45 -13.54 -17.79 -1.25
CA ARG A 45 -13.96 -17.15 -2.49
C ARG A 45 -15.26 -16.37 -2.31
N ALA A 46 -16.29 -16.99 -1.75
CA ALA A 46 -17.57 -16.33 -1.53
C ALA A 46 -17.46 -15.12 -0.58
N HIS A 47 -16.56 -15.17 0.40
CA HIS A 47 -16.31 -14.05 1.30
C HIS A 47 -15.62 -12.89 0.58
N VAL A 48 -14.56 -13.16 -0.18
CA VAL A 48 -13.83 -12.13 -0.93
C VAL A 48 -14.72 -11.55 -2.03
N GLU A 49 -15.48 -12.37 -2.76
CA GLU A 49 -16.47 -11.91 -3.74
C GLU A 49 -17.50 -10.96 -3.12
N ALA A 50 -17.99 -11.27 -1.91
CA ALA A 50 -18.91 -10.39 -1.21
C ALA A 50 -18.26 -9.05 -0.85
N ALA A 51 -17.02 -9.07 -0.35
CA ALA A 51 -16.28 -7.86 0.03
C ALA A 51 -16.04 -6.92 -1.15
N VAL A 52 -15.54 -7.44 -2.28
CA VAL A 52 -15.27 -6.60 -3.48
C VAL A 52 -16.55 -6.08 -4.17
N ASN A 53 -17.71 -6.70 -3.90
CA ASN A 53 -19.02 -6.20 -4.33
C ASN A 53 -19.59 -5.13 -3.40
N GLU A 54 -19.17 -5.12 -2.14
CA GLU A 54 -19.65 -4.17 -1.13
C GLU A 54 -18.89 -2.85 -1.21
N ASP A 55 -17.59 -2.89 -1.54
CA ASP A 55 -16.70 -1.73 -1.48
C ASP A 55 -15.64 -1.70 -2.60
N GLU A 56 -15.42 -0.51 -3.19
CA GLU A 56 -14.45 -0.33 -4.28
C GLU A 56 -13.00 -0.32 -3.79
N ALA A 57 -12.75 0.08 -2.54
CA ALA A 57 -11.42 0.00 -1.94
C ALA A 57 -11.04 -1.47 -1.69
N GLU A 58 -11.99 -2.32 -1.29
CA GLU A 58 -11.78 -3.79 -1.22
C GLU A 58 -11.47 -4.38 -2.60
N ALA A 59 -12.20 -3.97 -3.64
CA ALA A 59 -11.92 -4.41 -5.02
C ALA A 59 -10.52 -3.97 -5.48
N LEU A 60 -10.11 -2.74 -5.17
CA LEU A 60 -8.78 -2.23 -5.48
C LEU A 60 -7.68 -2.99 -4.69
N ALA A 61 -7.92 -3.25 -3.41
CA ALA A 61 -7.01 -3.99 -2.54
C ALA A 61 -6.75 -5.41 -3.05
N TYR A 62 -7.77 -6.05 -3.63
CA TYR A 62 -7.61 -7.36 -4.24
C TYR A 62 -6.78 -7.33 -5.55
N LEU A 63 -6.85 -6.22 -6.29
CA LEU A 63 -6.17 -6.09 -7.58
C LEU A 63 -4.71 -5.67 -7.45
N VAL A 64 -4.39 -4.84 -6.47
CA VAL A 64 -3.05 -4.30 -6.26
C VAL A 64 -2.23 -5.27 -5.43
N ASP A 65 -1.20 -5.85 -6.05
CA ASP A 65 -0.18 -6.60 -5.31
C ASP A 65 1.01 -5.67 -4.98
N PRO A 66 1.29 -5.41 -3.69
CA PRO A 66 2.37 -4.51 -3.31
C PRO A 66 3.77 -5.09 -3.57
N PHE A 67 3.89 -6.41 -3.80
CA PHE A 67 5.16 -7.02 -4.17
C PHE A 67 5.49 -6.79 -5.64
N ASP A 68 4.50 -6.83 -6.52
CA ASP A 68 4.65 -6.58 -7.96
C ASP A 68 5.09 -5.12 -8.23
N LEU A 69 4.61 -4.17 -7.43
CA LEU A 69 4.96 -2.73 -7.50
C LEU A 69 6.48 -2.44 -7.46
N VAL A 70 7.27 -3.28 -6.79
CA VAL A 70 8.74 -3.17 -6.73
C VAL A 70 9.47 -4.38 -7.28
N GLY A 71 8.75 -5.43 -7.67
CA GLY A 71 9.31 -6.70 -8.16
C GLY A 71 10.08 -6.56 -9.46
N GLU A 72 9.79 -5.52 -10.26
CA GLU A 72 10.51 -5.24 -11.51
C GLU A 72 11.78 -4.37 -11.33
N VAL A 73 12.09 -3.91 -10.11
CA VAL A 73 13.26 -3.04 -9.86
C VAL A 73 14.56 -3.86 -9.92
N PRO A 74 15.46 -3.60 -10.89
CA PRO A 74 16.64 -4.44 -11.07
C PRO A 74 17.59 -4.40 -9.86
N GLY A 75 17.87 -5.58 -9.29
CA GLY A 75 18.80 -5.74 -8.16
C GLY A 75 18.21 -5.39 -6.79
N ALA A 76 16.88 -5.26 -6.69
CA ALA A 76 16.18 -5.13 -5.42
C ALA A 76 15.39 -6.41 -5.13
N ASP A 77 15.52 -6.93 -3.91
CA ASP A 77 14.66 -8.00 -3.37
C ASP A 77 13.78 -7.40 -2.29
N LEU A 78 12.46 -7.55 -2.40
CA LEU A 78 11.52 -7.06 -1.39
C LEU A 78 11.56 -7.92 -0.13
N VAL A 79 11.89 -7.32 1.00
CA VAL A 79 12.01 -8.01 2.30
C VAL A 79 10.70 -7.98 3.10
N GLN A 80 9.95 -6.88 3.02
CA GLN A 80 8.70 -6.67 3.74
C GLN A 80 7.87 -5.61 3.02
N ALA A 81 6.56 -5.85 2.88
CA ALA A 81 5.57 -4.85 2.51
C ALA A 81 4.42 -4.89 3.53
N SER A 82 3.86 -3.73 3.85
CA SER A 82 2.64 -3.58 4.64
C SER A 82 1.73 -2.64 3.88
N TRP A 83 0.47 -3.00 3.73
CA TRP A 83 -0.52 -2.24 2.99
C TRP A 83 -1.87 -2.32 3.70
N SER A 84 -2.61 -1.22 3.71
CA SER A 84 -4.03 -1.14 4.07
C SER A 84 -4.75 -0.26 3.06
N SER A 85 -6.00 -0.59 2.74
CA SER A 85 -6.88 0.17 1.85
C SER A 85 -8.09 0.68 2.62
N GLU A 86 -8.52 1.90 2.33
CA GLU A 86 -9.75 2.49 2.84
C GLU A 86 -10.31 3.50 1.82
N GLN A 87 -11.61 3.72 1.83
CA GLN A 87 -12.25 4.76 1.03
C GLN A 87 -12.06 6.11 1.74
N VAL A 88 -11.57 7.11 1.01
CA VAL A 88 -11.35 8.49 1.52
C VAL A 88 -11.85 9.52 0.53
N ASP A 89 -12.36 10.65 1.03
CA ASP A 89 -12.72 11.80 0.21
C ASP A 89 -11.44 12.53 -0.27
N TYR A 90 -11.41 12.95 -1.53
CA TYR A 90 -10.28 13.72 -2.08
C TYR A 90 -10.22 15.16 -1.55
N ASP A 91 -9.24 15.47 -0.68
CA ASP A 91 -9.01 16.81 -0.12
C ASP A 91 -7.52 17.23 -0.24
N PRO A 92 -7.13 17.91 -1.33
CA PRO A 92 -5.73 18.27 -1.60
C PRO A 92 -5.18 19.36 -0.67
N ASP A 93 -6.04 20.02 0.10
CA ASP A 93 -5.67 21.02 1.10
C ASP A 93 -5.58 20.41 2.52
N SER A 94 -5.84 19.10 2.68
CA SER A 94 -5.78 18.41 3.98
C SER A 94 -4.33 18.25 4.46
N PRO A 95 -4.00 18.65 5.70
CA PRO A 95 -2.67 18.42 6.27
C PRO A 95 -2.36 16.94 6.49
N ASP A 96 -3.38 16.07 6.48
CA ASP A 96 -3.20 14.62 6.61
C ASP A 96 -2.56 14.01 5.35
N TRP A 97 -2.62 14.72 4.22
CA TRP A 97 -2.12 14.29 2.91
C TRP A 97 -0.80 14.96 2.53
N ASP A 98 -0.26 15.80 3.42
CA ASP A 98 0.98 16.54 3.22
C ASP A 98 2.18 15.62 3.55
N LEU A 99 2.85 15.13 2.51
CA LEU A 99 3.97 14.18 2.63
C LEU A 99 5.24 14.79 3.28
N ASP A 100 5.27 16.12 3.47
CA ASP A 100 6.37 16.91 4.01
C ASP A 100 6.21 17.24 5.51
N VAL A 101 5.62 16.33 6.30
CA VAL A 101 5.85 16.38 7.76
C VAL A 101 7.25 15.81 8.03
N ASP A 102 8.26 16.67 7.85
CA ASP A 102 9.57 16.53 8.47
C ASP A 102 9.37 16.24 9.96
N ASP A 103 9.52 14.97 10.33
CA ASP A 103 9.65 14.50 11.71
C ASP A 103 11.03 14.91 12.26
N ASP A 104 11.31 16.21 12.19
CA ASP A 104 12.44 16.86 12.86
C ASP A 104 12.12 17.02 14.35
N GLU A 105 11.80 15.93 15.06
CA GLU A 105 11.92 15.92 16.53
C GLU A 105 13.41 15.85 16.94
N SER A 106 14.22 16.76 16.37
CA SER A 106 15.58 17.05 16.81
C SER A 106 15.53 17.90 18.08
N GLY A 107 15.37 17.23 19.22
CA GLY A 107 15.66 17.86 20.50
C GLY A 107 17.12 18.33 20.56
N ASP A 108 17.35 19.62 20.80
CA ASP A 108 18.39 20.05 21.77
C ASP A 108 18.09 21.45 22.35
N ALA A 109 18.34 21.54 23.65
CA ALA A 109 17.97 22.62 24.57
C ALA A 109 18.96 23.80 24.55
N LEU A 110 18.54 25.00 24.95
CA LEU A 110 19.44 25.95 25.61
C LEU A 110 18.72 26.72 26.74
N ASP A 111 19.17 26.38 27.94
CA ASP A 111 19.23 27.15 29.18
C ASP A 111 19.25 28.69 28.97
N ALA A 112 18.34 29.41 29.62
CA ALA A 112 18.40 30.86 29.75
C ALA A 112 18.29 31.23 31.24
N ASP A 113 19.45 31.24 31.89
CA ASP A 113 19.73 31.92 33.16
C ASP A 113 19.73 33.45 32.91
N ASP A 114 18.77 34.18 33.52
CA ASP A 114 18.93 35.56 34.05
C ASP A 114 17.85 35.86 35.12
#